data_AF-A0A935FVJ2-F1
#
_entry.id   AF-A0A935FVJ2-F1
#
_cell.length_a   1.000
_cell.length_b   1.000
_cell.length_c   1.000
_cell.angle_alpha   90.00
_cell.angle_beta   90.00
_cell.angle_gamma   90.00
#
_symmetry.space_group_name_H-M   'P 1'
#
loop_
_entity.id
_entity.type
_entity.pdbx_description
1 polymer ?
#
loop_
_entity_poly.entity_id
_entity_poly.type
_entity_poly.pdbx_seq_one_letter_code
_entity_poly.pdbx_strand_id
1 'polypeptide(L)'
;MDYVMANPPFGAKIKIDSREILEHYDLAHGWSKTEDGKWQQEANVKNALEPEVLFIERCVKMVKPGTGKCGIVLPDSILSNPGYAYVRYWILQNCQVLASVDLPVETFLPRTGTQTSVLILRRKSDQEKLMESMSGQMNAYDIFMANVKKVGKDREAILFKKDENGKEIVNRDLYKPFAESTILDFLPVVETTGRIVDDELPKLQNCFSKPKVNEYNFEISLRLLFI
;
A
#
# COMPACT_ATOMS: atom_id res chain seq x y z
N MET A 1 -19.22 1.98 -0.95
CA MET A 1 -18.57 2.42 -2.22
C MET A 1 -17.89 1.23 -2.89
N ASP A 2 -17.67 1.27 -4.21
CA ASP A 2 -16.92 0.20 -4.89
C ASP A 2 -15.41 0.36 -4.70
N TYR A 3 -14.95 1.61 -4.70
CA TYR A 3 -13.54 1.95 -4.54
C TYR A 3 -13.36 3.06 -3.50
N VAL A 4 -12.28 2.96 -2.72
CA VAL A 4 -11.77 4.05 -1.86
C VAL A 4 -10.27 4.16 -2.13
N MET A 5 -9.76 5.39 -2.32
CA MET A 5 -8.34 5.65 -2.39
C MET A 5 -7.99 6.70 -1.33
N ALA A 6 -6.98 6.43 -0.52
CA ALA A 6 -6.61 7.30 0.58
C ALA A 6 -5.10 7.45 0.71
N ASN A 7 -4.70 8.67 1.05
CA ASN A 7 -3.37 9.02 1.51
C ASN A 7 -3.53 9.66 2.90
N PRO A 8 -3.69 8.84 3.97
CA PRO A 8 -3.85 9.34 5.32
C PRO A 8 -2.67 10.26 5.70
N PRO A 9 -2.87 11.21 6.62
CA PRO A 9 -1.75 12.01 7.10
C PRO A 9 -0.76 11.10 7.84
N PHE A 10 0.49 11.05 7.37
CA PHE A 10 1.62 10.39 8.03
C PHE A 10 2.78 11.36 8.28
N GLY A 11 3.62 11.04 9.26
CA GLY A 11 4.80 11.83 9.63
C GLY A 11 4.52 12.99 10.59
N ALA A 12 3.26 13.34 10.83
CA ALA A 12 2.86 14.22 11.92
C ALA A 12 2.67 13.40 13.21
N LYS A 13 3.26 13.83 14.34
CA LYS A 13 3.07 13.19 15.66
C LYS A 13 1.69 13.52 16.27
N ILE A 14 0.64 13.29 15.49
CA ILE A 14 -0.74 13.51 15.89
C ILE A 14 -1.30 12.17 16.36
N LYS A 15 -2.03 12.20 17.48
CA LYS A 15 -2.81 11.06 17.97
C LYS A 15 -4.26 11.47 18.14
N ILE A 16 -5.16 10.52 17.93
CA ILE A 16 -6.57 10.66 18.30
C ILE A 16 -6.70 10.07 19.70
N ASP A 17 -7.14 10.88 20.65
CA ASP A 17 -7.32 10.55 22.08
C ASP A 17 -8.79 10.65 22.54
N SER A 18 -9.70 11.05 21.65
CA SER A 18 -11.13 11.07 21.94
C SER A 18 -11.69 9.65 22.03
N ARG A 19 -12.08 9.25 23.25
CA ARG A 19 -12.68 7.95 23.52
C ARG A 19 -13.96 7.70 22.72
N GLU A 20 -14.79 8.72 22.54
CA GLU A 20 -16.02 8.65 21.73
C GLU A 20 -15.73 8.26 20.27
N ILE A 21 -14.59 8.70 19.73
CA ILE A 21 -14.17 8.30 18.38
C ILE A 21 -13.60 6.89 18.41
N LEU A 22 -12.70 6.60 19.36
CA LEU A 22 -11.95 5.34 19.43
C LEU A 22 -12.84 4.12 19.66
N GLU A 23 -13.92 4.24 20.43
CA GLU A 23 -14.87 3.14 20.71
C GLU A 23 -15.55 2.56 19.46
N HIS A 24 -15.50 3.26 18.33
CA HIS A 24 -16.08 2.79 17.06
C HIS A 24 -15.12 1.98 16.18
N TYR A 25 -13.86 1.81 16.59
CA TYR A 25 -12.81 1.18 15.80
C TYR A 25 -12.22 -0.04 16.50
N ASP A 26 -12.29 -1.20 15.85
CA ASP A 26 -11.73 -2.46 16.34
C ASP A 26 -10.21 -2.30 16.62
N LEU A 27 -9.49 -1.59 15.74
CA LEU A 27 -8.06 -1.32 15.87
C LEU A 27 -7.71 -0.39 17.04
N ALA A 28 -8.68 0.35 17.57
CA ALA A 28 -8.51 1.20 18.73
C ALA A 28 -8.67 0.46 20.05
N HIS A 29 -9.01 -0.83 20.05
CA HIS A 29 -9.04 -1.65 21.25
C HIS A 29 -7.68 -2.26 21.61
N GLY A 30 -7.58 -2.83 22.81
CA GLY A 30 -6.49 -3.74 23.18
C GLY A 30 -6.50 -4.99 22.30
N TRP A 31 -5.32 -5.57 22.09
CA TRP A 31 -5.15 -6.82 21.35
C TRP A 31 -4.07 -7.65 22.03
N SER A 32 -4.37 -8.91 22.31
CA SER A 32 -3.43 -9.86 22.90
C SER A 32 -3.40 -11.16 22.10
N LYS A 33 -2.32 -11.93 22.28
CA LYS A 33 -2.20 -13.25 21.66
C LYS A 33 -2.80 -14.31 22.58
N THR A 34 -3.60 -15.18 21.99
CA THR A 34 -4.11 -16.40 22.63
C THR A 34 -3.02 -17.48 22.67
N GLU A 35 -3.26 -18.55 23.42
CA GLU A 35 -2.32 -19.67 23.55
C GLU A 35 -1.99 -20.35 22.20
N ASP A 36 -2.93 -20.35 21.27
CA ASP A 36 -2.75 -20.85 19.90
C ASP A 36 -2.07 -19.82 18.96
N GLY A 37 -1.57 -18.70 19.50
CA GLY A 37 -0.79 -17.69 18.78
C GLY A 37 -1.62 -16.71 17.93
N LYS A 38 -2.95 -16.82 17.94
CA LYS A 38 -3.85 -15.89 17.25
C LYS A 38 -4.04 -14.62 18.05
N TRP A 39 -4.48 -13.55 17.38
CA TRP A 39 -4.80 -12.30 18.05
C TRP A 39 -6.29 -12.25 18.41
N GLN A 40 -6.56 -11.80 19.63
CA GLN A 40 -7.89 -11.54 20.15
C GLN A 40 -8.00 -10.08 20.56
N GLN A 41 -9.12 -9.45 20.18
CA GLN A 41 -9.47 -8.10 20.61
C GLN A 41 -9.92 -8.12 22.07
N GLU A 42 -9.44 -7.16 22.85
CA GLU A 42 -9.80 -6.96 24.25
C GLU A 42 -10.92 -5.91 24.38
N ALA A 43 -11.64 -5.94 25.50
CA ALA A 43 -12.73 -4.99 25.73
C ALA A 43 -12.24 -3.55 25.99
N ASN A 44 -11.02 -3.36 26.47
CA ASN A 44 -10.45 -2.04 26.73
C ASN A 44 -10.18 -1.28 25.42
N VAL A 45 -10.49 0.01 25.45
CA VAL A 45 -10.18 0.97 24.40
C VAL A 45 -8.83 1.60 24.73
N LYS A 46 -7.97 1.81 23.73
CA LYS A 46 -6.70 2.51 23.88
C LYS A 46 -6.94 3.98 24.24
N ASN A 47 -6.02 4.58 24.99
CA ASN A 47 -6.11 6.00 25.34
C ASN A 47 -5.84 6.93 24.14
N ALA A 48 -5.01 6.48 23.20
CA ALA A 48 -4.69 7.23 22.00
C ALA A 48 -4.20 6.29 20.89
N LEU A 49 -4.48 6.63 19.63
CA LEU A 49 -3.99 5.89 18.46
C LEU A 49 -3.60 6.84 17.33
N GLU A 50 -2.62 6.44 16.53
CA GLU A 50 -2.23 7.18 15.34
C GLU A 50 -3.37 7.16 14.28
N PRO A 51 -3.71 8.31 13.67
CA PRO A 51 -4.80 8.40 12.70
C PRO A 51 -4.64 7.40 11.56
N GLU A 52 -3.43 7.20 11.04
CA GLU A 52 -3.12 6.26 9.95
C GLU A 52 -3.63 4.85 10.21
N VAL A 53 -3.62 4.37 11.46
CA VAL A 53 -4.17 3.06 11.83
C VAL A 53 -5.71 3.06 11.74
N LEU A 54 -6.37 4.12 12.24
CA LEU A 54 -7.82 4.27 12.15
C LEU A 54 -8.29 4.40 10.68
N PHE A 55 -7.49 5.06 9.83
CA PHE A 55 -7.81 5.22 8.42
C PHE A 55 -7.83 3.89 7.66
N ILE A 56 -6.99 2.91 8.02
CA ILE A 56 -7.05 1.55 7.44
C ILE A 56 -8.45 0.98 7.63
N GLU A 57 -8.89 0.92 8.88
CA GLU A 57 -10.19 0.36 9.22
C GLU A 57 -11.34 1.18 8.61
N ARG A 58 -11.24 2.51 8.63
CA ARG A 58 -12.26 3.38 8.04
C ARG A 58 -12.41 3.12 6.54
N CYS A 59 -11.30 3.09 5.80
CA CYS A 59 -11.33 2.92 4.35
C CYS A 59 -11.87 1.54 3.96
N VAL A 60 -11.50 0.50 4.71
CA VAL A 60 -12.05 -0.85 4.55
C VAL A 60 -13.56 -0.86 4.85
N LYS A 61 -14.00 -0.28 5.97
CA LYS A 61 -15.43 -0.25 6.34
C LYS A 61 -16.29 0.56 5.35
N MET A 62 -15.73 1.50 4.61
CA MET A 62 -16.43 2.31 3.58
C MET A 62 -16.69 1.57 2.25
N VAL A 63 -15.90 0.56 1.92
CA VAL A 63 -16.08 -0.21 0.68
C VAL A 63 -17.04 -1.38 0.88
N LYS A 64 -17.73 -1.78 -0.19
CA LYS A 64 -18.71 -2.88 -0.17
C LYS A 64 -18.04 -4.19 0.29
N PRO A 65 -18.65 -4.99 1.19
CA PRO A 65 -18.18 -6.33 1.50
C PRO A 65 -18.10 -7.23 0.26
N GLY A 66 -17.07 -8.08 0.19
CA GLY A 66 -16.87 -9.08 -0.86
C GLY A 66 -16.26 -8.56 -2.17
N THR A 67 -16.66 -7.37 -2.62
CA THR A 67 -16.26 -6.83 -3.95
C THR A 67 -15.48 -5.52 -3.89
N GLY A 68 -15.72 -4.72 -2.85
CA GLY A 68 -15.18 -3.38 -2.70
C GLY A 68 -13.67 -3.39 -2.44
N LYS A 69 -12.97 -2.44 -3.06
CA LYS A 69 -11.51 -2.35 -3.02
C LYS A 69 -11.04 -1.02 -2.45
N CYS A 70 -10.00 -1.05 -1.63
CA CYS A 70 -9.35 0.13 -1.09
C CYS A 70 -7.88 0.16 -1.51
N GLY A 71 -7.42 1.29 -2.07
CA GLY A 71 -6.01 1.62 -2.17
C GLY A 71 -5.61 2.58 -1.06
N ILE A 72 -4.60 2.27 -0.27
CA ILE A 72 -4.17 3.12 0.84
C ILE A 72 -2.66 3.21 0.91
N VAL A 73 -2.15 4.44 1.03
CA VAL A 73 -0.73 4.70 1.32
C VAL A 73 -0.53 4.63 2.83
N LEU A 74 0.47 3.87 3.30
CA LEU A 74 0.77 3.70 4.71
C LEU A 74 2.28 3.80 4.95
N PRO A 75 2.73 4.27 6.12
CA PRO A 75 4.12 4.10 6.53
C PRO A 75 4.50 2.62 6.61
N ASP A 76 5.71 2.30 6.14
CA ASP A 76 6.24 0.94 6.19
C ASP A 76 6.33 0.37 7.62
N SER A 77 6.37 1.24 8.63
CA SER A 77 6.37 0.84 10.04
C SER A 77 5.13 0.03 10.43
N ILE A 78 3.94 0.35 9.88
CA ILE A 78 2.70 -0.40 10.15
C ILE A 78 2.85 -1.84 9.64
N LEU A 79 3.53 -1.99 8.50
CA LEU A 79 3.71 -3.26 7.82
C LEU A 79 4.87 -4.09 8.38
N SER A 80 5.88 -3.46 8.99
CA SER A 80 7.11 -4.13 9.40
C SER A 80 7.30 -4.25 10.92
N ASN A 81 6.77 -3.31 11.71
CA ASN A 81 7.02 -3.29 13.15
C ASN A 81 6.19 -4.37 13.86
N PRO A 82 6.79 -5.19 14.75
CA PRO A 82 6.07 -6.15 15.58
C PRO A 82 4.94 -5.53 16.42
N GLY A 83 5.10 -4.28 16.85
CA GLY A 83 4.07 -3.55 17.61
C GLY A 83 2.76 -3.34 16.85
N TYR A 84 2.77 -3.41 15.51
CA TYR A 84 1.58 -3.32 14.65
C TYR A 84 1.14 -4.68 14.10
N ALA A 85 1.64 -5.80 14.63
CA ALA A 85 1.22 -7.13 14.20
C ALA A 85 -0.29 -7.37 14.32
N TYR A 86 -0.94 -6.79 15.34
CA TYR A 86 -2.40 -6.84 15.50
C TYR A 86 -3.14 -6.13 14.35
N VAL A 87 -2.57 -5.04 13.81
CA VAL A 87 -3.14 -4.32 12.65
C VAL A 87 -3.09 -5.20 11.41
N ARG A 88 -1.94 -5.85 11.15
CA ARG A 88 -1.79 -6.78 10.03
C ARG A 88 -2.73 -7.97 10.16
N TYR A 89 -2.86 -8.51 11.37
CA TYR A 89 -3.83 -9.56 11.66
C TYR A 89 -5.27 -9.09 11.34
N TRP A 90 -5.67 -7.91 11.83
CA TRP A 90 -7.00 -7.36 11.53
C TRP A 90 -7.22 -7.17 10.02
N ILE A 91 -6.23 -6.66 9.28
CA ILE A 91 -6.29 -6.55 7.81
C ILE A 91 -6.55 -7.92 7.20
N LEU A 92 -5.79 -8.95 7.60
CA LEU A 92 -5.94 -10.31 7.11
C LEU A 92 -7.29 -10.95 7.44
N GLN A 93 -7.89 -10.66 8.60
CA GLN A 93 -9.23 -11.12 8.95
C GLN A 93 -10.33 -10.40 8.16
N ASN A 94 -10.10 -9.15 7.75
CA ASN A 94 -11.12 -8.31 7.13
C ASN A 94 -10.99 -8.16 5.62
N CYS A 95 -9.82 -8.46 5.05
CA CYS A 95 -9.48 -8.18 3.67
C CYS A 95 -8.70 -9.34 3.04
N GLN A 96 -8.78 -9.41 1.71
CA GLN A 96 -7.73 -10.01 0.87
C GLN A 96 -6.76 -8.90 0.48
N VAL A 97 -5.46 -9.17 0.60
CA VAL A 97 -4.41 -8.26 0.15
C VAL A 97 -4.13 -8.53 -1.33
N LEU A 98 -4.53 -7.62 -2.21
CA LEU A 98 -4.32 -7.77 -3.65
C LEU A 98 -2.92 -7.33 -4.07
N ALA A 99 -2.40 -6.27 -3.44
CA ALA A 99 -1.06 -5.77 -3.70
C ALA A 99 -0.41 -5.10 -2.48
N SER A 100 0.91 -5.19 -2.40
CA SER A 100 1.79 -4.40 -1.54
C SER A 100 2.93 -3.84 -2.38
N VAL A 101 2.99 -2.52 -2.52
CA VAL A 101 4.00 -1.83 -3.32
C VAL A 101 4.79 -0.89 -2.43
N ASP A 102 6.04 -1.23 -2.15
CA ASP A 102 6.93 -0.37 -1.37
C ASP A 102 7.40 0.80 -2.26
N LEU A 103 7.34 2.01 -1.71
CA LEU A 103 7.77 3.23 -2.39
C LEU A 103 9.08 3.75 -1.79
N PRO A 104 9.97 4.33 -2.61
CA PRO A 104 11.18 4.94 -2.13
C PRO A 104 10.87 6.21 -1.33
N VAL A 105 11.75 6.56 -0.39
CA VAL A 105 11.59 7.72 0.52
C VAL A 105 11.40 9.02 -0.26
N GLU A 106 12.02 9.11 -1.43
CA GLU A 106 11.98 10.23 -2.35
C GLU A 106 10.55 10.59 -2.78
N THR A 107 9.64 9.61 -2.82
CA THR A 107 8.25 9.79 -3.30
C THR A 107 7.57 11.02 -2.70
N PHE A 108 7.59 11.13 -1.37
CA PHE A 108 6.89 12.18 -0.64
C PHE A 108 7.78 13.35 -0.20
N LEU A 109 9.04 13.38 -0.64
CA LEU A 109 9.91 14.54 -0.41
C LEU A 109 9.46 15.76 -1.24
N PRO A 110 9.64 16.98 -0.70
CA PRO A 110 10.31 17.30 0.57
C PRO A 110 9.39 17.28 1.80
N ARG A 111 8.11 16.88 1.65
CA ARG A 111 7.12 16.98 2.74
C ARG A 111 7.39 16.02 3.88
N THR A 112 7.78 14.78 3.56
CA THR A 112 8.13 13.77 4.57
C THR A 112 9.17 12.79 4.05
N GLY A 113 10.10 12.41 4.92
CA GLY A 113 11.10 11.38 4.69
C GLY A 113 10.67 9.99 5.17
N THR A 114 9.39 9.79 5.46
CA THR A 114 8.83 8.48 5.82
C THR A 114 8.81 7.57 4.59
N GLN A 115 9.39 6.37 4.71
CA GLN A 115 9.19 5.30 3.74
C GLN A 115 7.76 4.77 3.84
N THR A 116 7.11 4.59 2.70
CA THR A 116 5.69 4.26 2.62
C THR A 116 5.45 3.17 1.61
N SER A 117 4.36 2.44 1.80
CA SER A 117 3.86 1.44 0.88
C SER A 117 2.44 1.75 0.44
N VAL A 118 2.07 1.34 -0.78
CA VAL A 118 0.68 1.30 -1.24
C VAL A 118 0.14 -0.11 -1.04
N LEU A 119 -0.90 -0.24 -0.22
CA LEU A 119 -1.69 -1.47 -0.13
C LEU A 119 -2.93 -1.37 -0.99
N ILE A 120 -3.19 -2.42 -1.77
CA ILE A 120 -4.48 -2.63 -2.43
C ILE A 120 -5.19 -3.77 -1.72
N LEU A 121 -6.34 -3.48 -1.12
CA LEU A 121 -7.12 -4.40 -0.31
C LEU A 121 -8.49 -4.63 -0.94
N ARG A 122 -9.03 -5.84 -0.84
CA ARG A 122 -10.44 -6.14 -1.12
C ARG A 122 -11.12 -6.60 0.15
N ARG A 123 -12.16 -5.90 0.59
CA ARG A 123 -12.90 -6.25 1.80
C ARG A 123 -13.55 -7.64 1.62
N LYS A 124 -13.34 -8.53 2.59
CA LYS A 124 -14.01 -9.84 2.65
C LYS A 124 -15.50 -9.67 2.91
N SER A 125 -16.30 -10.55 2.32
CA SER A 125 -17.70 -10.74 2.68
C SER A 125 -17.82 -11.46 4.03
N ASP A 126 -18.99 -11.38 4.65
CA ASP A 126 -19.24 -12.08 5.92
C ASP A 126 -19.20 -13.60 5.72
N GLN A 127 -19.61 -14.09 4.56
CA GLN A 127 -19.53 -15.52 4.21
C GLN A 127 -18.08 -15.99 4.13
N GLU A 128 -17.17 -15.23 3.51
CA GLU A 128 -15.74 -15.58 3.46
C GLU A 128 -15.13 -15.64 4.85
N LYS A 129 -15.43 -14.64 5.71
CA LYS A 129 -14.95 -14.61 7.09
C LYS A 129 -15.46 -15.82 7.89
N LEU A 130 -16.73 -16.19 7.71
CA LEU A 130 -17.33 -17.34 8.38
C LEU A 130 -16.68 -18.67 7.92
N MET A 131 -16.41 -18.82 6.63
CA MET A 131 -15.75 -20.03 6.11
C MET A 131 -14.32 -20.16 6.63
N GLU A 132 -13.58 -19.07 6.70
CA GLU A 132 -12.22 -19.06 7.26
C GLU A 132 -12.22 -19.33 8.77
N SER A 133 -13.19 -18.80 9.52
CA SER A 133 -13.29 -19.06 10.95
C SER A 133 -13.68 -20.52 11.26
N MET A 134 -14.58 -21.11 10.46
CA MET A 134 -14.99 -22.52 10.62
C MET A 134 -13.89 -23.50 10.22
N SER A 135 -13.14 -23.20 9.15
CA SER A 135 -12.02 -24.06 8.71
C SER A 135 -10.74 -23.85 9.50
N GLY A 136 -10.61 -22.71 10.20
CA GLY A 136 -9.38 -22.28 10.85
C GLY A 136 -8.25 -21.94 9.88
N GLN A 137 -8.54 -21.86 8.57
CA GLN A 137 -7.57 -21.61 7.52
C GLN A 137 -8.04 -20.48 6.61
N MET A 138 -7.11 -19.66 6.14
CA MET A 138 -7.38 -18.64 5.15
C MET A 138 -7.36 -19.25 3.75
N ASN A 139 -8.25 -18.80 2.86
CA ASN A 139 -8.17 -19.18 1.46
C ASN A 139 -6.84 -18.70 0.86
N ALA A 140 -6.19 -19.56 0.08
CA ALA A 140 -4.99 -19.18 -0.65
C ALA A 140 -5.34 -18.19 -1.78
N TYR A 141 -4.53 -17.14 -1.92
CA TYR A 141 -4.62 -16.17 -3.01
C TYR A 141 -3.25 -15.58 -3.29
N ASP A 142 -3.06 -15.08 -4.51
CA ASP A 142 -1.84 -14.40 -4.90
C ASP A 142 -1.82 -12.95 -4.43
N ILE A 143 -0.64 -12.49 -4.00
CA ILE A 143 -0.39 -11.10 -3.64
C ILE A 143 0.62 -10.53 -4.63
N PHE A 144 0.27 -9.43 -5.29
CA PHE A 144 1.24 -8.69 -6.08
C PHE A 144 2.16 -7.90 -5.15
N MET A 145 3.45 -8.23 -5.15
CA MET A 145 4.46 -7.49 -4.39
C MET A 145 5.46 -6.84 -5.33
N ALA A 146 5.77 -5.57 -5.08
CA ALA A 146 6.79 -4.83 -5.82
C ALA A 146 7.54 -3.88 -4.88
N ASN A 147 8.83 -3.70 -5.15
CA ASN A 147 9.66 -2.71 -4.47
C ASN A 147 10.14 -1.70 -5.51
N VAL A 148 9.62 -0.48 -5.45
CA VAL A 148 9.94 0.58 -6.41
C VAL A 148 11.28 1.20 -6.04
N LYS A 149 12.22 1.24 -6.98
CA LYS A 149 13.54 1.82 -6.73
C LYS A 149 13.61 3.28 -7.12
N LYS A 150 12.86 3.70 -8.14
CA LYS A 150 12.93 5.06 -8.69
C LYS A 150 11.55 5.61 -9.05
N VAL A 151 11.34 6.86 -8.66
CA VAL A 151 10.09 7.63 -8.86
C VAL A 151 10.33 8.92 -9.64
N GLY A 152 11.39 8.94 -10.46
CA GLY A 152 11.67 10.08 -11.33
C GLY A 152 12.32 11.29 -10.67
N LYS A 153 12.62 11.24 -9.38
CA LYS A 153 13.31 12.32 -8.66
C LYS A 153 14.12 11.79 -7.49
N ASP A 154 15.10 12.58 -7.07
CA ASP A 154 15.75 12.47 -5.78
C ASP A 154 15.39 13.68 -4.88
N ARG A 155 16.23 14.00 -3.90
CA ARG A 155 16.02 15.13 -2.97
C ARG A 155 16.14 16.49 -3.64
N GLU A 156 16.90 16.59 -4.72
CA GLU A 156 17.38 17.85 -5.29
C GLU A 156 16.88 18.06 -6.72
N ALA A 157 16.72 16.99 -7.49
CA ALA A 157 16.48 17.06 -8.92
C ALA A 157 15.58 15.94 -9.46
N ILE A 158 15.08 16.17 -10.68
CA ILE A 158 14.45 15.15 -11.52
C ILE A 158 15.55 14.22 -12.05
N LEU A 159 15.30 12.92 -11.98
CA LEU A 159 16.19 11.90 -12.53
C LEU A 159 15.72 11.49 -13.93
N PHE A 160 16.65 11.39 -14.88
CA PHE A 160 16.38 10.95 -16.25
C PHE A 160 16.95 9.56 -16.51
N LYS A 161 16.24 8.78 -17.34
CA LYS A 161 16.69 7.45 -17.75
C LYS A 161 17.99 7.56 -18.52
N LYS A 162 18.91 6.65 -18.24
CA LYS A 162 20.21 6.56 -18.90
C LYS A 162 20.35 5.20 -19.60
N ASP A 163 21.08 5.18 -20.70
CA ASP A 163 21.49 3.96 -21.38
C ASP A 163 22.63 3.25 -20.63
N GLU A 164 23.09 2.12 -21.16
CA GLU A 164 24.20 1.34 -20.62
C GLU A 164 25.53 2.11 -20.53
N ASN A 165 25.69 3.18 -21.32
CA ASN A 165 26.86 4.06 -21.31
C ASN A 165 26.69 5.27 -20.37
N GLY A 166 25.57 5.34 -19.64
CA GLY A 166 25.27 6.43 -18.71
C GLY A 166 24.75 7.71 -19.39
N LYS A 167 24.46 7.68 -20.69
CA LYS A 167 23.91 8.84 -21.42
C LYS A 167 22.39 8.89 -21.28
N GLU A 168 21.84 10.08 -21.09
CA GLU A 168 20.39 10.28 -21.01
C GLU A 168 19.68 9.79 -22.28
N ILE A 169 18.62 9.02 -22.09
CA ILE A 169 17.75 8.55 -23.15
C ILE A 169 16.79 9.69 -23.52
N VAL A 170 16.81 10.07 -24.79
CA VAL A 170 15.99 11.15 -25.35
C VAL A 170 15.14 10.59 -26.48
N ASN A 171 13.83 10.81 -26.40
CA ASN A 171 12.89 10.52 -27.47
C ASN A 171 11.83 11.62 -27.54
N ARG A 172 11.98 12.55 -28.50
CA ARG A 172 11.06 13.69 -28.67
C ARG A 172 9.68 13.27 -29.16
N ASP A 173 9.59 12.15 -29.88
CA ASP A 173 8.32 11.66 -30.42
C ASP A 173 7.37 11.19 -29.31
N LEU A 174 7.90 10.89 -28.11
CA LEU A 174 7.09 10.54 -26.94
C LEU A 174 6.49 11.75 -26.22
N TYR A 175 6.99 12.97 -26.47
CA TYR A 175 6.51 14.15 -25.74
C TYR A 175 5.04 14.43 -26.03
N LYS A 176 4.63 14.46 -27.30
CA LYS A 176 3.25 14.76 -27.67
C LYS A 176 2.27 13.69 -27.14
N PRO A 177 2.52 12.37 -27.31
CA PRO A 177 1.72 11.32 -26.68
C PRO A 177 1.62 11.48 -25.16
N PHE A 178 2.72 11.77 -24.47
CA PHE A 178 2.71 12.00 -23.03
C PHE A 178 1.89 13.25 -22.64
N ALA A 179 2.08 14.37 -23.34
CA ALA A 179 1.41 15.64 -23.04
C ALA A 179 -0.12 15.56 -23.23
N GLU A 180 -0.57 14.69 -24.15
CA GLU A 180 -1.99 14.44 -24.42
C GLU A 180 -2.55 13.26 -23.58
N SER A 181 -1.70 12.55 -22.83
CA SER A 181 -2.09 11.38 -22.05
C SER A 181 -2.82 11.73 -20.76
N THR A 182 -3.55 10.74 -20.25
CA THR A 182 -4.19 10.74 -18.94
C THR A 182 -3.44 9.80 -17.98
N ILE A 183 -3.81 9.85 -16.71
CA ILE A 183 -3.28 8.94 -15.70
C ILE A 183 -3.57 7.45 -16.01
N LEU A 184 -4.53 7.15 -16.89
CA LEU A 184 -4.90 5.80 -17.28
C LEU A 184 -4.02 5.22 -18.39
N ASP A 185 -3.21 6.05 -19.05
CA ASP A 185 -2.34 5.61 -20.15
C ASP A 185 -0.99 5.08 -19.64
N PHE A 186 -0.64 5.37 -18.38
CA PHE A 186 0.60 4.92 -17.72
C PHE A 186 1.85 5.13 -18.59
N LEU A 187 1.90 6.26 -19.31
CA LEU A 187 3.06 6.63 -20.11
C LEU A 187 4.18 7.18 -19.20
N PRO A 188 5.46 6.98 -19.57
CA PRO A 188 6.54 7.63 -18.86
C PRO A 188 6.43 9.15 -18.98
N VAL A 189 6.87 9.87 -17.94
CA VAL A 189 6.95 11.33 -18.01
C VAL A 189 8.07 11.73 -18.96
N VAL A 190 7.75 12.63 -19.90
CA VAL A 190 8.68 13.11 -20.94
C VAL A 190 8.69 14.63 -20.98
N GLU A 191 9.88 15.22 -20.97
CA GLU A 191 10.04 16.67 -21.13
C GLU A 191 9.94 17.11 -22.59
N THR A 192 9.76 18.42 -22.83
CA THR A 192 9.74 19.03 -24.17
C THR A 192 11.00 18.74 -24.99
N THR A 193 12.14 18.52 -24.33
CA THR A 193 13.42 18.17 -24.96
C THR A 193 13.47 16.71 -25.44
N GLY A 194 12.50 15.89 -25.01
CA GLY A 194 12.43 14.44 -25.23
C GLY A 194 13.08 13.62 -24.12
N ARG A 195 13.66 14.23 -23.09
CA ARG A 195 14.24 13.50 -21.95
C ARG A 195 13.16 12.73 -21.20
N ILE A 196 13.45 11.46 -20.92
CA ILE A 196 12.51 10.56 -20.26
C ILE A 196 12.87 10.47 -18.77
N VAL A 197 11.90 10.72 -17.90
CA VAL A 197 12.07 10.63 -16.44
C VAL A 197 12.28 9.17 -16.02
N ASP A 198 13.21 8.96 -15.08
CA ASP A 198 13.54 7.65 -14.51
C ASP A 198 12.53 7.23 -13.43
N ASP A 199 11.31 6.96 -13.88
CA ASP A 199 10.21 6.49 -13.06
C ASP A 199 9.81 5.05 -13.44
N GLU A 200 9.69 4.19 -12.42
CA GLU A 200 9.28 2.80 -12.53
C GLU A 200 7.76 2.62 -12.32
N LEU A 201 7.07 3.58 -11.70
CA LEU A 201 5.64 3.47 -11.38
C LEU A 201 4.75 3.18 -12.60
N PRO A 202 4.93 3.82 -13.77
CA PRO A 202 4.10 3.51 -14.93
C PRO A 202 4.26 2.07 -15.44
N LYS A 203 5.41 1.43 -15.17
CA LYS A 203 5.65 0.02 -15.54
C LYS A 203 4.89 -0.95 -14.64
N LEU A 204 4.58 -0.57 -13.40
CA LEU A 204 3.93 -1.46 -12.43
C LEU A 204 2.54 -1.90 -12.87
N GLN A 205 1.79 -1.04 -13.56
CA GLN A 205 0.44 -1.38 -14.01
C GLN A 205 0.45 -2.60 -14.95
N ASN A 206 1.42 -2.66 -15.85
CA ASN A 206 1.57 -3.79 -16.77
C ASN A 206 1.90 -5.09 -16.02
N CYS A 207 2.68 -4.99 -14.93
CA CYS A 207 3.02 -6.13 -14.08
C CYS A 207 1.83 -6.58 -13.22
N PHE A 208 1.04 -5.63 -12.70
CA PHE A 208 -0.14 -5.92 -11.88
C PHE A 208 -1.28 -6.54 -12.68
N SER A 209 -1.46 -6.12 -13.94
CA SER A 209 -2.57 -6.57 -14.80
C SER A 209 -2.32 -7.93 -15.46
N LYS A 210 -1.07 -8.41 -15.49
CA LYS A 210 -0.71 -9.71 -16.07
C LYS A 210 -0.78 -10.80 -15.00
N PRO A 211 -1.62 -11.86 -15.15
CA PRO A 211 -1.52 -13.03 -14.31
C PRO A 211 -0.10 -13.61 -14.47
N LYS A 212 0.63 -13.83 -13.37
CA LYS A 212 2.04 -14.22 -13.43
C LYS A 212 2.21 -15.57 -14.16
N VAL A 213 2.81 -15.51 -15.35
CA VAL A 213 3.80 -16.49 -15.79
C VAL A 213 5.16 -15.80 -15.63
N ASN A 214 5.91 -16.22 -14.63
CA ASN A 214 7.33 -15.97 -14.34
C ASN A 214 7.87 -14.53 -14.09
N GLU A 215 8.62 -14.48 -12.98
CA GLU A 215 9.84 -13.69 -12.70
C GLU A 215 10.13 -12.45 -13.57
N TYR A 216 9.72 -11.30 -13.05
CA TYR A 216 10.49 -10.07 -13.25
C TYR A 216 11.31 -9.82 -11.98
N ASN A 217 12.61 -9.53 -12.16
CA ASN A 217 13.59 -9.20 -11.12
C ASN A 217 13.23 -7.89 -10.38
N PHE A 218 12.14 -7.90 -9.62
CA PHE A 218 12.03 -7.10 -8.42
C PHE A 218 12.52 -8.01 -7.30
N GLU A 219 13.49 -7.57 -6.49
CA GLU A 219 13.83 -8.26 -5.25
C GLU A 219 12.54 -8.44 -4.46
N ILE A 220 12.00 -9.67 -4.48
CA ILE A 220 10.89 -10.06 -3.63
C ILE A 220 11.51 -10.15 -2.24
N SER A 221 11.56 -9.02 -1.55
CA SER A 221 11.80 -9.03 -0.12
C SER A 221 10.58 -9.71 0.50
N LEU A 222 10.69 -11.03 0.73
CA LEU A 222 9.86 -11.77 1.68
C LEU A 222 10.15 -11.26 3.09
N ARG A 223 10.05 -9.95 3.32
CA ARG A 223 9.90 -9.43 4.68
C ARG A 223 8.52 -9.87 5.12
N LEU A 224 8.49 -10.93 5.93
CA LEU A 224 7.61 -11.21 7.08
C LEU A 224 6.38 -10.27 7.24
N LEU A 225 5.59 -10.10 6.19
CA LEU A 225 4.38 -9.26 6.25
C LEU A 225 3.28 -10.01 6.99
N PHE A 226 3.33 -11.35 6.99
CA PHE A 226 2.22 -12.19 7.44
C PHE A 226 2.61 -13.45 8.24
N ILE A 227 3.83 -13.52 8.78
CA ILE A 227 4.25 -14.54 9.76
C ILE A 227 4.86 -13.84 10.99
#